data_AF-A0A4Q5TGV5-F1
#
_entry.id   AF-A0A4Q5TGV5-F1
#
_cell.length_a   1.000
_cell.length_b   1.000
_cell.length_c   1.000
_cell.angle_alpha   90.00
_cell.angle_beta   90.00
_cell.angle_gamma   90.00
#
_symmetry.space_group_name_H-M   'P 1'
#
loop_
_entity.id
_entity.type
_entity.pdbx_description
1 polymer ?
#
loop_
_entity_poly.entity_id
_entity_poly.type
_entity_poly.pdbx_seq_one_letter_code
_entity_poly.pdbx_strand_id
1 'polypeptide(L)'
;MRVARIFRRFGELSWRERGSLGEALFALAIASAAIRLLPFRHVVRLARKPARPRAGSDAERIVRARWAVEVVAARVPWRTVCFQKGVALHGMLHRRGIASQLHYGAKMEPRGGMKAHVWVTFRGNDVIGGAEAVGFPCLATYE
;
A
#
# COMPACT_ATOMS: atom_id res chain seq x y z
N MET A 1 7.68 19.26 -7.32
CA MET A 1 6.83 20.24 -6.61
C MET A 1 6.17 19.59 -5.39
N ARG A 2 6.55 20.05 -4.19
CA ARG A 2 5.88 19.98 -2.87
C ARG A 2 5.35 18.61 -2.36
N VAL A 3 6.28 17.71 -2.00
CA VAL A 3 6.04 16.68 -0.96
C VAL A 3 6.28 17.32 0.40
N ALA A 4 5.33 18.11 0.89
CA ALA A 4 5.48 18.80 2.18
C ALA A 4 4.17 18.87 2.94
N ARG A 5 3.96 17.86 3.81
CA ARG A 5 3.38 17.94 5.18
C ARG A 5 2.84 16.56 5.59
N ILE A 6 3.74 15.60 5.78
CA ILE A 6 3.42 14.35 6.50
C ILE A 6 4.01 14.44 7.91
N PHE A 7 3.69 15.53 8.61
CA PHE A 7 3.98 15.66 10.04
C PHE A 7 2.85 16.43 10.69
N ARG A 8 1.77 15.73 11.02
CA ARG A 8 0.86 16.18 12.09
C ARG A 8 1.17 15.38 13.35
N ARG A 9 1.31 16.13 14.43
CA ARG A 9 1.76 15.75 15.77
C ARG A 9 0.98 14.54 16.30
N PHE A 10 1.70 13.62 16.94
CA PHE A 10 1.21 12.41 17.62
C PHE A 10 0.21 12.66 18.78
N GLY A 11 -0.21 13.90 19.06
CA GLY A 11 -1.00 14.27 20.23
C GLY A 11 -2.52 14.28 20.05
N GLU A 12 -3.04 14.35 18.82
CA GLU A 12 -4.49 14.48 18.54
C GLU A 12 -5.07 13.27 17.81
N LEU A 13 -4.52 12.07 18.02
CA LEU A 13 -4.96 10.88 17.29
C LEU A 13 -6.38 10.49 17.70
N SER A 14 -7.34 10.89 16.88
CA SER A 14 -8.74 10.50 16.93
C SER A 14 -8.86 8.97 16.93
N TRP A 15 -9.95 8.44 17.48
CA TRP A 15 -10.23 7.00 17.50
C TRP A 15 -10.16 6.35 16.11
N ARG A 16 -10.47 7.13 15.06
CA ARG A 16 -10.39 6.72 13.65
C ARG A 16 -8.96 6.53 13.16
N GLU A 17 -8.01 7.31 13.66
CA GLU A 17 -6.59 7.16 13.33
C GLU A 17 -5.97 5.96 14.04
N ARG A 18 -6.31 5.73 15.32
CA ARG A 18 -5.90 4.52 16.05
C ARG A 18 -6.41 3.25 15.37
N GLY A 19 -7.67 3.24 14.94
CA GLY A 19 -8.24 2.13 14.16
C GLY A 19 -7.52 1.91 12.84
N SER A 20 -7.11 2.98 12.15
CA SER A 20 -6.36 2.88 10.88
C SER A 20 -4.95 2.33 11.08
N LEU A 21 -4.28 2.67 12.20
CA LEU A 21 -2.98 2.11 12.56
C LEU A 21 -3.06 0.62 12.89
N GLY A 22 -4.05 0.21 13.68
CA GLY A 22 -4.28 -1.22 13.97
C GLY A 22 -4.59 -2.03 12.72
N GLU A 23 -5.43 -1.48 11.83
CA GLU A 23 -5.71 -2.09 10.53
C GLU A 23 -4.45 -2.18 9.66
N ALA A 24 -3.63 -1.13 9.60
CA ALA A 24 -2.38 -1.13 8.84
C ALA A 24 -1.37 -2.16 9.38
N LEU A 25 -1.28 -2.31 10.70
CA LEU A 25 -0.46 -3.35 11.33
C LEU A 25 -0.91 -4.75 10.92
N PHE A 26 -2.21 -5.01 11.02
CA PHE A 26 -2.78 -6.30 10.63
C PHE A 26 -2.61 -6.57 9.14
N ALA A 27 -2.87 -5.58 8.28
CA ALA A 27 -2.69 -5.68 6.84
C ALA A 27 -1.23 -5.92 6.46
N LEU A 28 -0.28 -5.23 7.09
CA LEU A 28 1.16 -5.44 6.87
C LEU A 28 1.61 -6.81 7.37
N ALA A 29 1.11 -7.29 8.51
CA ALA A 29 1.41 -8.62 9.02
C ALA A 29 0.90 -9.70 8.06
N ILE A 30 -0.35 -9.61 7.61
CA ILE A 30 -0.92 -10.50 6.60
C ILE A 30 -0.12 -10.45 5.31
N ALA A 31 0.15 -9.26 4.76
CA ALA A 31 0.92 -9.13 3.52
C ALA A 31 2.30 -9.77 3.67
N SER A 32 2.98 -9.50 4.79
CA SER A 32 4.31 -10.03 5.09
C SER A 32 4.33 -11.55 5.25
N ALA A 33 3.29 -12.14 5.84
CA ALA A 33 3.14 -13.59 5.94
C ALA A 33 2.76 -14.21 4.58
N ALA A 34 1.79 -13.63 3.88
CA ALA A 34 1.29 -14.12 2.61
C ALA A 34 2.37 -14.12 1.53
N ILE A 35 3.23 -13.10 1.46
CA ILE A 35 4.36 -13.06 0.51
C ILE A 35 5.41 -14.13 0.83
N ARG A 36 5.58 -14.49 2.10
CA ARG A 36 6.53 -15.54 2.50
C ARG A 36 5.98 -16.95 2.27
N LEU A 37 4.67 -17.12 2.41
CA LEU A 37 4.03 -18.45 2.49
C LEU A 37 3.25 -18.83 1.23
N LEU A 38 2.82 -17.86 0.41
CA LEU A 38 1.89 -18.10 -0.70
C LEU A 38 2.43 -17.58 -2.04
N PRO A 39 2.13 -18.26 -3.16
CA PRO A 39 2.36 -17.72 -4.49
C PRO A 39 1.59 -16.41 -4.70
N PHE A 40 2.26 -15.42 -5.29
CA PHE A 40 1.79 -14.03 -5.44
C PHE A 40 0.31 -13.85 -5.84
N ARG A 41 -0.17 -14.68 -6.77
CA ARG A 41 -1.55 -14.66 -7.26
C ARG A 41 -2.62 -14.81 -6.16
N HIS A 42 -2.33 -15.57 -5.10
CA HIS A 42 -3.26 -15.76 -3.99
C HIS A 42 -3.27 -14.55 -3.06
N VAL A 43 -2.11 -13.92 -2.87
CA VAL A 43 -1.94 -12.73 -2.03
C VAL A 43 -2.81 -11.58 -2.56
N VAL A 44 -2.71 -11.32 -3.86
CA VAL A 44 -3.50 -10.26 -4.50
C VAL A 44 -4.99 -10.57 -4.42
N ARG A 45 -5.40 -11.82 -4.68
CA ARG A 45 -6.82 -12.22 -4.61
C ARG A 45 -7.44 -11.99 -3.23
N LEU A 46 -6.69 -12.27 -2.16
CA LEU A 46 -7.15 -12.05 -0.78
C LEU A 46 -7.31 -10.56 -0.43
N ALA A 47 -6.56 -9.68 -1.09
CA ALA A 47 -6.65 -8.23 -0.90
C ALA A 47 -7.94 -7.63 -1.50
N ARG A 48 -8.59 -8.31 -2.46
CA ARG A 48 -9.77 -7.82 -3.21
C ARG A 48 -11.12 -7.98 -2.50
N LYS A 49 -11.15 -8.22 -1.18
CA LYS A 49 -12.44 -8.47 -0.50
C LYS A 49 -13.36 -7.25 -0.65
N PRO A 50 -14.52 -7.37 -1.33
CA PRO A 50 -15.42 -6.25 -1.53
C PRO A 50 -15.97 -5.79 -0.19
N ALA A 51 -16.08 -4.48 -0.03
CA ALA A 51 -16.64 -3.88 1.16
C ALA A 51 -17.67 -2.82 0.82
N ARG A 52 -18.55 -2.58 1.80
CA ARG A 52 -19.61 -1.58 1.71
C ARG A 52 -19.02 -0.17 1.55
N PRO A 53 -19.58 0.65 0.64
CA PRO A 53 -19.29 2.08 0.58
C PRO A 53 -19.48 2.71 1.96
N ARG A 54 -18.54 3.57 2.36
CA ARG A 54 -18.64 4.35 3.61
C ARG A 54 -18.66 5.83 3.27
N ALA A 55 -19.44 6.60 4.02
CA ALA A 55 -19.50 8.05 3.89
C ALA A 55 -18.13 8.72 4.15
N GLY A 56 -17.84 9.77 3.39
CA GLY A 56 -16.59 10.54 3.44
C GLY A 56 -15.89 10.61 2.07
N SER A 57 -14.92 11.53 1.91
CA SER A 57 -14.18 11.65 0.65
C SER A 57 -13.18 10.51 0.50
N ASP A 58 -13.08 9.93 -0.71
CA ASP A 58 -12.08 8.88 -0.98
C ASP A 58 -10.65 9.40 -0.81
N ALA A 59 -10.40 10.66 -1.15
CA ALA A 59 -9.09 11.30 -0.99
C ALA A 59 -8.61 11.28 0.47
N GLU A 60 -9.44 11.72 1.43
CA GLU A 60 -9.07 11.69 2.86
C GLU A 60 -8.84 10.28 3.38
N ARG A 61 -9.66 9.33 2.92
CA ARG A 61 -9.55 7.92 3.32
C ARG A 61 -8.27 7.29 2.79
N ILE A 62 -7.89 7.62 1.55
CA ILE A 62 -6.63 7.20 0.92
C ILE A 62 -5.45 7.79 1.67
N VAL A 63 -5.44 9.11 1.91
CA VAL A 63 -4.34 9.79 2.64
C VAL A 63 -4.16 9.19 4.03
N ARG A 64 -5.24 8.94 4.76
CA ARG A 64 -5.18 8.33 6.09
C ARG A 64 -4.66 6.89 6.05
N ALA A 65 -5.12 6.08 5.10
CA ALA A 65 -4.66 4.69 4.97
C ALA A 65 -3.18 4.63 4.58
N ARG A 66 -2.75 5.47 3.63
CA ARG A 66 -1.34 5.61 3.22
C ARG A 66 -0.47 5.98 4.42
N TRP A 67 -0.85 7.03 5.15
CA TRP A 67 -0.12 7.48 6.33
C TRP A 67 0.01 6.36 7.37
N ALA A 68 -1.08 5.64 7.66
CA ALA A 68 -1.05 4.55 8.63
C ALA A 68 -0.10 3.43 8.20
N VAL A 69 -0.11 3.05 6.92
CA VAL A 69 0.82 2.05 6.36
C VAL A 69 2.27 2.53 6.45
N GLU A 70 2.56 3.77 6.08
CA GLU A 70 3.91 4.33 6.15
C GLU A 70 4.44 4.38 7.59
N VAL A 71 3.63 4.83 8.54
CA VAL A 71 3.98 4.90 9.96
C VAL A 71 4.22 3.52 10.56
N VAL A 72 3.32 2.58 10.31
CA VAL A 72 3.45 1.24 10.89
C VAL A 72 4.60 0.47 10.24
N ALA A 73 4.78 0.58 8.93
CA ALA A 73 5.90 -0.05 8.24
C ALA A 73 7.27 0.43 8.75
N ALA A 74 7.36 1.66 9.26
CA ALA A 74 8.59 2.19 9.87
C ALA A 74 8.85 1.66 11.30
N ARG A 75 7.88 0.98 11.93
CA ARG A 75 7.93 0.60 13.36
C ARG A 75 7.87 -0.90 13.63
N VAL A 76 7.46 -1.68 12.65
CA VAL A 76 7.42 -3.14 12.79
C VAL A 76 8.83 -3.72 12.84
N PRO A 77 9.07 -4.79 13.63
CA PRO A 77 10.40 -5.37 13.79
C PRO A 77 10.87 -6.21 12.59
N TRP A 78 10.05 -6.33 11.53
CA TRP A 78 10.40 -7.07 10.32
C TRP A 78 10.55 -6.15 9.11
N ARG A 79 11.31 -6.59 8.11
CA ARG A 79 11.53 -5.83 6.88
C ARG A 79 10.22 -5.69 6.07
N THR A 80 9.79 -4.45 5.85
CA THR A 80 8.70 -4.09 4.95
C THR A 80 9.21 -3.22 3.80
N VAL A 81 9.21 -3.75 2.59
CA VAL A 81 9.57 -3.01 1.37
C VAL A 81 8.32 -2.56 0.60
N CYS A 82 8.49 -2.03 -0.60
CA CYS A 82 7.42 -1.56 -1.47
C CYS A 82 6.28 -2.59 -1.63
N PHE A 83 6.64 -3.87 -1.72
CA PHE A 83 5.68 -4.95 -1.93
C PHE A 83 4.69 -5.12 -0.77
N GLN A 84 5.18 -5.26 0.46
CA GLN A 84 4.31 -5.41 1.64
C GLN A 84 3.43 -4.17 1.80
N LYS A 85 4.00 -2.97 1.62
CA LYS A 85 3.29 -1.70 1.74
C LYS A 85 2.18 -1.57 0.69
N GLY A 86 2.48 -1.89 -0.57
CA GLY A 86 1.54 -1.82 -1.68
C GLY A 86 0.37 -2.78 -1.50
N VAL A 87 0.64 -4.05 -1.18
CA VAL A 87 -0.40 -5.05 -0.94
C VAL A 87 -1.27 -4.69 0.26
N ALA A 88 -0.66 -4.27 1.37
CA ALA A 88 -1.40 -3.87 2.57
C ALA A 88 -2.31 -2.66 2.28
N LEU A 89 -1.80 -1.62 1.62
CA LEU A 89 -2.57 -0.44 1.29
C LEU A 89 -3.69 -0.75 0.30
N HIS A 90 -3.40 -1.48 -0.77
CA HIS A 90 -4.40 -1.90 -1.76
C HIS A 90 -5.55 -2.67 -1.11
N GLY A 91 -5.24 -3.64 -0.23
CA GLY A 91 -6.26 -4.38 0.52
C GLY A 91 -7.07 -3.50 1.48
N MET A 92 -6.44 -2.54 2.15
CA MET A 92 -7.13 -1.55 2.98
C MET A 92 -8.09 -0.69 2.15
N LEU A 93 -7.70 -0.27 0.94
CA LEU A 93 -8.54 0.52 0.04
C LEU A 93 -9.70 -0.29 -0.54
N HIS A 94 -9.47 -1.55 -0.91
CA HIS A 94 -10.53 -2.45 -1.37
C HIS A 94 -11.58 -2.74 -0.30
N ARG A 95 -11.13 -2.97 0.93
CA ARG A 95 -12.00 -3.08 2.12
C ARG A 95 -12.76 -1.79 2.47
N ARG A 96 -12.48 -0.71 1.74
CA ARG A 96 -13.15 0.59 1.84
C ARG A 96 -14.06 0.84 0.63
N GLY A 97 -14.16 -0.08 -0.33
CA GLY A 97 -14.86 0.14 -1.59
C GLY A 97 -14.13 1.09 -2.54
N ILE A 98 -12.84 1.34 -2.30
CA ILE A 98 -11.98 2.18 -3.14
C ILE A 98 -11.20 1.25 -4.06
N ALA A 99 -11.63 1.18 -5.32
CA ALA A 99 -11.00 0.37 -6.37
C ALA A 99 -9.66 1.00 -6.79
N SER A 100 -8.63 0.74 -5.99
CA SER A 100 -7.25 1.10 -6.30
C SER A 100 -6.60 0.03 -7.17
N GLN A 101 -5.61 0.41 -7.97
CA GLN A 101 -4.86 -0.49 -8.84
C GLN A 101 -3.46 -0.72 -8.27
N LEU A 102 -3.07 -1.97 -8.08
CA LEU A 102 -1.72 -2.36 -7.68
C LEU A 102 -0.92 -2.76 -8.92
N HIS A 103 0.18 -2.07 -9.15
CA HIS A 103 1.06 -2.31 -10.29
C HIS A 103 2.33 -3.02 -9.82
N TYR A 104 2.77 -3.98 -10.64
CA TYR A 104 4.02 -4.70 -10.46
C TYR A 104 4.90 -4.48 -11.68
N GLY A 105 6.09 -3.95 -11.44
CA GLY A 105 7.11 -3.76 -12.47
C GLY A 105 8.42 -4.39 -12.06
N ALA A 106 9.21 -4.80 -13.05
CA ALA A 106 10.56 -5.30 -12.81
C ALA A 106 11.50 -4.84 -13.91
N LYS A 107 12.77 -4.67 -13.55
CA LYS A 107 13.84 -4.34 -14.48
C LYS A 107 15.08 -5.15 -14.18
N MET A 108 15.87 -5.41 -15.22
CA MET A 108 17.20 -5.99 -15.07
C MET A 108 18.19 -4.89 -14.70
N GLU A 109 19.11 -5.19 -13.79
CA GLU A 109 20.20 -4.27 -13.46
C GLU A 109 21.41 -4.51 -14.36
N PRO A 110 22.20 -3.46 -14.70
CA PRO A 110 23.34 -3.57 -15.62
C PRO A 110 24.41 -4.57 -15.18
N ARG A 111 24.52 -4.85 -13.88
CA ARG A 111 25.51 -5.77 -13.29
C ARG A 111 24.99 -7.20 -13.13
N GLY A 112 23.85 -7.53 -13.74
CA GLY A 112 23.14 -8.77 -13.50
C GLY A 112 22.28 -8.69 -12.24
N GLY A 113 21.10 -9.31 -12.28
CA GLY A 113 20.09 -9.24 -11.22
C GLY A 113 18.80 -8.59 -11.68
N MET A 114 17.70 -8.94 -11.01
CA MET A 114 16.37 -8.40 -11.27
C MET A 114 15.90 -7.60 -10.07
N LYS A 115 15.44 -6.37 -10.30
CA LYS A 115 14.81 -5.53 -9.29
C LYS A 115 13.33 -5.41 -9.59
N ALA A 116 12.51 -5.77 -8.62
CA ALA A 116 11.06 -5.61 -8.69
C ALA A 116 10.63 -4.39 -7.87
N HIS A 117 9.56 -3.75 -8.31
CA HIS A 117 8.92 -2.64 -7.62
C HIS A 117 7.40 -2.74 -7.72
N VAL A 118 6.74 -2.27 -6.67
CA VAL A 118 5.27 -2.24 -6.57
C VAL A 118 4.83 -0.84 -6.19
N TRP A 119 3.84 -0.34 -6.90
CA TRP A 119 3.18 0.94 -6.60
C TRP A 119 1.67 0.77 -6.70
N VAL A 120 0.93 1.67 -6.04
CA VAL A 120 -0.54 1.66 -6.05
C VAL A 120 -1.04 2.99 -6.58
N THR A 121 -2.02 2.95 -7.48
CA THR A 121 -2.69 4.14 -8.00
C THR A 121 -4.19 4.10 -7.70
N PHE A 122 -4.83 5.27 -7.75
CA PHE A 122 -6.27 5.42 -7.71
C PHE A 122 -6.69 6.46 -8.75
N ARG A 123 -7.55 6.06 -9.69
CA ARG A 123 -7.97 6.92 -10.82
C ARG A 123 -6.78 7.56 -11.55
N GLY A 124 -5.72 6.77 -11.78
CA GLY A 124 -4.49 7.23 -12.44
C GLY A 124 -3.53 8.06 -11.56
N ASN A 125 -3.90 8.40 -10.33
CA ASN A 125 -3.03 9.16 -9.41
C ASN A 125 -2.21 8.22 -8.53
N ASP A 126 -0.92 8.52 -8.35
CA ASP A 126 -0.07 7.77 -7.42
C ASP A 126 -0.58 7.89 -5.97
N VAL A 127 -0.72 6.75 -5.32
CA VAL A 127 -1.09 6.65 -3.92
C VAL A 127 0.13 6.30 -3.07
N ILE A 128 0.92 5.31 -3.49
CA ILE A 128 2.16 4.92 -2.81
C ILE A 128 3.15 4.30 -3.79
N GLY A 129 4.41 4.69 -3.69
CA GLY A 129 5.52 4.07 -4.41
C GLY A 129 5.68 4.49 -5.88
N GLY A 130 4.85 5.39 -6.41
CA GLY A 130 4.94 5.79 -7.82
C GLY A 130 6.19 6.61 -8.15
N ALA A 131 6.72 7.39 -7.21
CA ALA A 131 7.97 8.12 -7.41
C ALA A 131 9.16 7.18 -7.68
N GLU A 132 9.22 6.05 -6.98
CA GLU A 132 10.25 5.03 -7.16
C GLU A 132 9.97 4.08 -8.34
N ALA A 133 8.77 4.14 -8.94
CA ALA A 133 8.40 3.35 -10.10
C ALA A 133 9.03 3.83 -11.41
N VAL A 134 9.67 5.01 -11.41
CA VAL A 134 10.35 5.55 -12.59
C VAL A 134 11.40 4.56 -13.11
N GLY A 135 11.25 4.17 -14.37
CA GLY A 135 12.14 3.21 -15.03
C GLY A 135 11.87 1.74 -14.70
N PHE A 136 10.74 1.40 -14.07
CA PHE A 136 10.25 0.03 -13.96
C PHE A 136 9.10 -0.19 -14.97
N PRO A 137 9.34 -0.94 -16.06
CA PRO A 137 8.26 -1.34 -16.95
C PRO A 137 7.16 -2.08 -16.17
N CYS A 138 5.90 -1.66 -16.36
CA CYS A 138 4.77 -2.32 -15.73
C CYS A 138 4.54 -3.67 -16.41
N LEU A 139 4.65 -4.75 -15.63
CA LEU A 139 4.46 -6.12 -16.11
C LEU A 139 3.04 -6.63 -15.83
N ALA A 140 2.43 -6.18 -14.73
CA ALA A 140 1.07 -6.55 -14.37
C ALA A 140 0.39 -5.45 -13.55
N THR A 141 -0.90 -5.28 -13.77
CA THR A 141 -1.79 -4.45 -12.95
C THR A 141 -2.88 -5.32 -12.37
N TYR A 142 -3.17 -5.11 -11.10
CA TYR A 142 -4.20 -5.82 -10.35
C TYR A 142 -5.24 -4.84 -9.83
N GLU A 143 -6.50 -5.11 -10.17
CA GLU A 143 -7.64 -4.30 -9.77
C GLU A 143 -8.36 -4.85 -8.56
#